data_AF-A0A2D9H3L7-F1
#
_entry.id   AF-A0A2D9H3L7-F1
#
_cell.length_a   1.000
_cell.length_b   1.000
_cell.length_c   1.000
_cell.angle_alpha   90.00
_cell.angle_beta   90.00
_cell.angle_gamma   90.00
#
_symmetry.space_group_name_H-M   'P 1'
#
loop_
_entity.id
_entity.type
_entity.pdbx_description
1 polymer ?
#
loop_
_entity_poly.entity_id
_entity_poly.type
_entity_poly.pdbx_seq_one_letter_code
_entity_poly.pdbx_strand_id
1 'polypeptide(L)'
;MLAMLATSQPGVERVAYLDGVHTGDGTGLRTGIVTTVTVPHATQNAGHFTVSAEEMSRAGAHLRRHGLVRLAQVHTHPGHDTRHSPTDDERAYSRKAGAVSIVLPWHAAGDPSPTDGTVHVHDGHGWRQLNQVDAETLIRVIPAAVDTRPTGVSVPAGRPGTGPSRGRRRWGPWATIWAHVTRRR
;
A
#
# COMPACT_ATOMS: atom_id res chain seq x y z
N MET A 1 2.22 -2.26 2.18
CA MET A 1 1.74 -1.11 1.37
C MET A 1 0.29 -0.77 1.67
N LEU A 2 -0.58 -1.78 1.83
CA LEU A 2 -2.00 -1.59 2.13
C LEU A 2 -2.34 -1.52 3.62
N ALA A 3 -1.35 -1.63 4.52
CA ALA A 3 -1.49 -1.45 5.98
C ALA A 3 -2.39 -0.28 6.41
N MET A 4 -2.41 0.83 5.66
CA MET A 4 -3.27 1.98 5.97
C MET A 4 -4.78 1.69 5.84
N LEU A 5 -5.18 0.70 5.06
CA LEU A 5 -6.56 0.20 5.02
C LEU A 5 -6.91 -0.53 6.33
N ALA A 6 -5.93 -1.18 6.96
CA ALA A 6 -6.10 -1.91 8.22
C ALA A 6 -6.19 -1.00 9.45
N THR A 7 -5.72 0.26 9.37
CA THR A 7 -5.76 1.23 10.49
C THR A 7 -7.09 1.98 10.63
N SER A 8 -8.06 1.68 9.77
CA SER A 8 -9.35 2.37 9.72
C SER A 8 -10.42 1.68 10.58
N GLN A 9 -11.50 2.40 10.90
CA GLN A 9 -12.57 1.93 11.79
C GLN A 9 -13.11 0.56 11.33
N PRO A 10 -13.14 -0.49 12.17
CA PRO A 10 -13.54 -1.84 11.77
C PRO A 10 -14.98 -1.92 11.24
N GLY A 11 -15.26 -2.91 10.39
CA GLY A 11 -16.64 -3.26 10.00
C GLY A 11 -17.26 -2.42 8.88
N VAL A 12 -16.48 -1.63 8.14
CA VAL A 12 -16.95 -0.86 6.98
C VAL A 12 -16.11 -1.15 5.76
N GLU A 13 -16.75 -1.11 4.59
CA GLU A 13 -16.05 -1.17 3.32
C GLU A 13 -15.26 0.11 3.04
N ARG A 14 -14.15 -0.05 2.35
CA ARG A 14 -13.17 1.02 2.13
C ARG A 14 -12.65 0.95 0.72
N VAL A 15 -12.09 2.07 0.27
CA VAL A 15 -11.51 2.21 -1.04
C VAL A 15 -10.19 2.95 -0.96
N ALA A 16 -9.24 2.51 -1.78
CA ALA A 16 -8.01 3.22 -2.07
C ALA A 16 -7.67 3.08 -3.55
N TYR A 17 -6.74 3.89 -4.00
CA TYR A 17 -6.21 3.86 -5.35
C TYR A 17 -4.72 3.63 -5.34
N LEU A 18 -4.26 2.82 -6.28
CA LEU A 18 -2.85 2.55 -6.53
C LEU A 18 -2.41 3.44 -7.69
N ASP A 19 -1.65 4.47 -7.36
CA ASP A 19 -1.18 5.48 -8.29
C ASP A 19 0.33 5.34 -8.49
N GLY A 20 0.78 5.55 -9.72
CA GLY A 20 2.15 5.22 -10.11
C GLY A 20 2.50 5.65 -11.53
N VAL A 21 3.55 5.04 -12.08
CA VAL A 21 4.04 5.33 -13.43
C VAL A 21 3.93 4.09 -14.30
N HIS A 22 3.66 4.28 -15.59
CA HIS A 22 3.89 3.22 -16.57
C HIS A 22 5.37 3.17 -16.95
N THR A 23 5.89 1.97 -17.09
CA THR A 23 7.21 1.69 -17.65
C THR A 23 7.06 1.06 -19.04
N GLY A 24 8.03 1.33 -19.90
CA GLY A 24 8.05 0.91 -21.30
C GLY A 24 7.88 2.09 -22.27
N ASP A 25 8.50 1.95 -23.44
CA ASP A 25 8.52 2.94 -24.52
C ASP A 25 7.26 2.90 -25.43
N GLY A 26 6.27 2.09 -25.06
CA GLY A 26 5.03 1.91 -25.81
C GLY A 26 5.07 0.81 -26.87
N THR A 27 6.19 0.10 -27.04
CA THR A 27 6.34 -0.99 -28.02
C THR A 27 6.23 -2.40 -27.42
N GLY A 28 6.08 -2.50 -26.09
CA GLY A 28 5.93 -3.77 -25.37
C GLY A 28 4.81 -3.76 -24.31
N LEU A 29 4.78 -4.80 -23.46
CA LEU A 29 3.83 -4.90 -22.35
C LEU A 29 4.00 -3.70 -21.40
N ARG A 30 2.97 -2.86 -21.28
CA ARG A 30 2.98 -1.74 -20.33
C ARG A 30 2.92 -2.29 -18.91
N THR A 31 4.00 -2.10 -18.16
CA THR A 31 4.04 -2.45 -16.73
C THR A 31 3.80 -1.19 -15.91
N GLY A 32 3.04 -1.29 -14.83
CA GLY A 32 2.85 -0.20 -13.88
C GLY A 32 3.72 -0.39 -12.64
N ILE A 33 4.43 0.66 -12.20
CA ILE A 33 5.07 0.69 -10.88
C ILE A 33 4.22 1.58 -9.98
N VAL A 34 3.60 0.99 -8.95
CA VAL A 34 2.84 1.73 -7.95
C VAL A 34 3.80 2.40 -6.97
N THR A 35 3.68 3.72 -6.80
CA THR A 35 4.51 4.50 -5.88
C THR A 35 3.70 5.12 -4.76
N THR A 36 2.39 5.22 -4.93
CA THR A 36 1.52 6.01 -4.06
C THR A 36 0.20 5.28 -3.84
N VAL A 37 -0.21 5.17 -2.58
CA VAL A 37 -1.58 4.78 -2.22
C VAL A 37 -2.34 6.06 -1.92
N THR A 38 -3.45 6.27 -2.61
CA THR A 38 -4.34 7.42 -2.38
C THR A 38 -5.64 6.94 -1.77
N VAL A 39 -5.94 7.41 -0.57
CA VAL A 39 -7.20 7.13 0.13
C VAL A 39 -8.10 8.36 0.02
N PRO A 40 -9.20 8.31 -0.76
CA PRO A 40 -10.12 9.44 -0.86
C PRO A 40 -10.94 9.60 0.43
N HIS A 41 -11.58 10.75 0.61
CA HIS A 41 -12.66 10.84 1.58
C HIS A 41 -13.89 10.13 0.98
N ALA A 42 -14.25 9.00 1.56
CA ALA A 42 -15.39 8.18 1.14
C ALA A 42 -16.43 8.12 2.25
N THR A 43 -17.71 8.10 1.90
CA THR A 43 -18.76 7.68 2.82
C THR A 43 -18.77 6.16 2.83
N GLN A 44 -18.54 5.56 3.99
CA GLN A 44 -18.32 4.13 4.17
C GLN A 44 -19.47 3.52 4.97
N ASN A 45 -19.96 2.37 4.51
CA ASN A 45 -21.00 1.59 5.17
C ASN A 45 -20.55 0.12 5.24
N ALA A 46 -21.31 -0.72 5.95
CA ALA A 46 -20.96 -2.12 6.16
C ALA A 46 -20.89 -2.98 4.87
N GLY A 47 -21.56 -2.55 3.80
CA GLY A 47 -21.66 -3.31 2.54
C GLY A 47 -21.55 -2.46 1.27
N HIS A 48 -21.11 -1.21 1.37
CA HIS A 48 -20.74 -0.39 0.22
C HIS A 48 -19.94 0.84 0.69
N PHE A 49 -19.31 1.52 -0.26
CA PHE A 49 -18.82 2.88 -0.11
C PHE A 49 -19.29 3.78 -1.26
N THR A 50 -19.19 5.09 -1.06
CA THR A 50 -19.36 6.08 -2.14
C THR A 50 -18.26 7.12 -2.06
N VAL A 51 -17.70 7.47 -3.22
CA VAL A 51 -16.79 8.61 -3.38
C VAL A 51 -17.47 9.62 -4.30
N SER A 52 -17.62 10.86 -3.85
CA SER A 52 -18.22 11.90 -4.69
C SER A 52 -17.32 12.23 -5.87
N ALA A 53 -17.88 12.81 -6.94
CA ALA A 53 -17.09 13.25 -8.09
C ALA A 53 -16.04 14.31 -7.70
N GLU A 54 -16.37 15.21 -6.77
CA GLU A 54 -15.43 16.18 -6.22
C GLU A 54 -14.26 15.50 -5.50
N GLU A 55 -14.55 14.50 -4.66
CA GLU A 55 -13.52 13.74 -3.95
C GLU A 55 -12.67 12.89 -4.89
N MET A 56 -13.26 12.34 -5.96
CA MET A 56 -12.51 11.67 -7.02
C MET A 56 -11.54 12.62 -7.73
N SER A 57 -11.99 13.83 -8.03
CA SER A 57 -11.15 14.87 -8.63
C SER A 57 -10.02 15.28 -7.68
N ARG A 58 -10.33 15.50 -6.39
CA ARG A 58 -9.36 15.82 -5.36
C ARG A 58 -8.32 14.72 -5.19
N ALA A 59 -8.77 13.47 -5.12
CA ALA A 59 -7.92 12.28 -5.07
C ALA A 59 -7.15 12.03 -6.39
N GLY A 60 -7.44 12.74 -7.48
CA GLY A 60 -6.69 12.70 -8.73
C GLY A 60 -5.77 13.91 -8.94
N ALA A 61 -5.85 14.94 -8.09
CA ALA A 61 -5.15 16.20 -8.30
C ALA A 61 -3.62 16.05 -8.30
N HIS A 62 -3.09 15.10 -7.52
CA HIS A 62 -1.66 14.82 -7.45
C HIS A 62 -1.14 14.10 -8.70
N LEU A 63 -2.00 13.41 -9.45
CA LEU A 63 -1.60 12.62 -10.62
C LEU A 63 -0.88 13.50 -11.67
N ARG A 64 -1.54 14.57 -12.11
CA ARG A 64 -0.95 15.51 -13.09
C ARG A 64 0.28 16.21 -12.53
N ARG A 65 0.24 16.59 -11.25
CA ARG A 65 1.34 17.31 -10.59
C ARG A 65 2.62 16.49 -10.55
N HIS A 66 2.51 15.17 -10.41
CA HIS A 66 3.65 14.27 -10.25
C HIS A 66 3.87 13.33 -11.44
N GLY A 67 3.16 13.54 -12.56
CA GLY A 67 3.26 12.68 -13.73
C GLY A 67 2.81 11.23 -13.47
N LEU A 68 1.90 11.03 -12.52
CA LEU A 68 1.37 9.71 -12.18
C LEU A 68 0.08 9.41 -12.94
N VAL A 69 -0.24 8.13 -13.00
CA VAL A 69 -1.50 7.58 -13.48
C VAL A 69 -2.09 6.66 -12.42
N ARG A 70 -3.40 6.46 -12.46
CA ARG A 70 -4.09 5.48 -11.62
C ARG A 70 -4.03 4.11 -12.26
N LEU A 71 -3.32 3.20 -11.61
CA LEU A 71 -3.05 1.84 -12.09
C LEU A 71 -4.12 0.84 -11.65
N ALA A 72 -4.63 0.99 -10.42
CA ALA A 72 -5.68 0.11 -9.90
C ALA A 72 -6.52 0.81 -8.82
N GLN A 73 -7.70 0.24 -8.57
CA GLN A 73 -8.50 0.47 -7.37
C GLN A 73 -8.37 -0.73 -6.43
N VAL A 74 -8.36 -0.45 -5.14
CA VAL A 74 -8.51 -1.46 -4.08
C VAL A 74 -9.76 -1.12 -3.31
N HIS A 75 -10.62 -2.09 -3.06
CA HIS A 75 -11.67 -1.97 -2.06
C HIS A 75 -11.77 -3.23 -1.20
N THR A 76 -12.62 -3.19 -0.17
CA THR A 76 -12.67 -4.24 0.84
C THR A 76 -14.10 -4.65 1.12
N HIS A 77 -14.34 -5.95 1.31
CA HIS A 77 -15.65 -6.53 1.61
C HIS A 77 -15.73 -7.06 3.04
N PRO A 78 -16.95 -7.24 3.58
CA PRO A 78 -17.15 -8.08 4.76
C PRO A 78 -16.93 -9.55 4.42
N GLY A 79 -16.33 -10.30 5.33
CA GLY A 79 -16.21 -11.75 5.17
C GLY A 79 -15.16 -12.19 4.14
N HIS A 80 -15.32 -13.40 3.63
CA HIS A 80 -14.39 -14.04 2.69
C HIS A 80 -14.75 -13.82 1.22
N ASP A 81 -16.00 -13.46 0.91
CA ASP A 81 -16.43 -13.27 -0.48
C ASP A 81 -15.91 -11.93 -1.01
N THR A 82 -15.04 -12.03 -1.99
CA THR A 82 -14.33 -10.90 -2.61
C THR A 82 -14.70 -10.75 -4.07
N ARG A 83 -15.74 -11.43 -4.56
CA ARG A 83 -16.19 -11.22 -5.95
C ARG A 83 -16.80 -9.84 -6.10
N HIS A 84 -16.65 -9.24 -7.29
CA HIS A 84 -17.44 -8.06 -7.64
C HIS A 84 -18.95 -8.36 -7.57
N SER A 85 -19.69 -7.44 -6.95
CA SER A 85 -21.12 -7.28 -7.12
C SER A 85 -21.42 -6.36 -8.32
N PRO A 86 -22.67 -6.31 -8.80
CA PRO A 86 -23.07 -5.34 -9.83
C PRO A 86 -22.80 -3.88 -9.40
N THR A 87 -22.88 -3.59 -8.10
CA THR A 87 -22.58 -2.26 -7.57
C THR A 87 -21.11 -1.92 -7.73
N ASP A 88 -20.21 -2.89 -7.57
CA ASP A 88 -18.76 -2.69 -7.72
C ASP A 88 -18.42 -2.41 -9.18
N ASP A 89 -19.02 -3.15 -10.11
CA ASP A 89 -18.87 -2.93 -11.54
C ASP A 89 -19.34 -1.53 -11.96
N GLU A 90 -20.45 -1.06 -11.38
CA GLU A 90 -21.01 0.26 -11.66
C GLU A 90 -20.23 1.42 -11.02
N ARG A 91 -19.59 1.18 -9.88
CA ARG A 91 -18.91 2.22 -9.10
C ARG A 91 -17.39 2.20 -9.25
N ALA A 92 -16.86 1.27 -10.03
CA ALA A 92 -15.44 1.21 -10.32
C ALA A 92 -14.92 2.54 -10.88
N TYR A 93 -13.69 2.90 -10.49
CA TYR A 93 -13.09 4.20 -10.85
C TYR A 93 -12.96 4.45 -12.36
N SER A 94 -12.93 3.37 -13.15
CA SER A 94 -12.77 3.37 -14.60
C SER A 94 -13.43 2.13 -15.19
N ARG A 95 -14.14 2.29 -16.30
CA ARG A 95 -14.69 1.19 -17.12
C ARG A 95 -13.94 1.02 -18.45
N LYS A 96 -12.73 1.56 -18.54
CA LYS A 96 -11.88 1.39 -19.72
C LYS A 96 -11.25 0.01 -19.70
N ALA A 97 -11.07 -0.58 -20.89
CA ALA A 97 -10.29 -1.80 -21.04
C ALA A 97 -8.91 -1.65 -20.37
N GLY A 98 -8.52 -2.65 -19.59
CA GLY A 98 -7.30 -2.67 -18.78
C GLY A 98 -7.44 -2.06 -17.38
N ALA A 99 -8.61 -1.55 -16.97
CA ALA A 99 -8.81 -1.12 -15.59
C ALA A 99 -8.71 -2.32 -14.63
N VAL A 100 -8.03 -2.12 -13.50
CA VAL A 100 -7.79 -3.16 -12.49
C VAL A 100 -8.50 -2.79 -11.18
N SER A 101 -9.23 -3.74 -10.62
CA SER A 101 -9.90 -3.63 -9.32
C SER A 101 -9.53 -4.81 -8.44
N ILE A 102 -9.12 -4.55 -7.21
CA ILE A 102 -8.68 -5.53 -6.23
C ILE A 102 -9.67 -5.50 -5.08
N VAL A 103 -10.22 -6.64 -4.71
CA VAL A 103 -11.16 -6.76 -3.58
C VAL A 103 -10.54 -7.58 -2.49
N LEU A 104 -10.38 -6.99 -1.31
CA LEU A 104 -9.76 -7.66 -0.17
C LEU A 104 -10.83 -8.09 0.86
N PRO A 105 -10.66 -9.26 1.47
CA PRO A 105 -11.63 -9.78 2.42
C PRO A 105 -11.51 -9.08 3.78
N TRP A 106 -12.46 -9.35 4.67
CA TRP A 106 -12.42 -8.99 6.10
C TRP A 106 -12.14 -7.52 6.39
N HIS A 107 -12.62 -6.62 5.54
CA HIS A 107 -12.30 -5.20 5.60
C HIS A 107 -10.77 -4.94 5.68
N ALA A 108 -9.96 -5.74 5.01
CA ALA A 108 -8.49 -5.68 5.07
C ALA A 108 -7.91 -5.73 6.50
N ALA A 109 -8.57 -6.43 7.44
CA ALA A 109 -8.01 -6.65 8.77
C ALA A 109 -6.72 -7.49 8.66
N GLY A 110 -5.61 -6.99 9.23
CA GLY A 110 -4.35 -7.76 9.33
C GLY A 110 -3.26 -7.48 8.29
N ASP A 111 -3.23 -6.28 7.68
CA ASP A 111 -2.21 -5.86 6.67
C ASP A 111 -2.12 -6.80 5.45
N PRO A 112 -3.18 -6.85 4.63
CA PRO A 112 -3.23 -7.77 3.49
C PRO A 112 -2.27 -7.38 2.36
N SER A 113 -1.81 -8.40 1.65
CA SER A 113 -1.25 -8.30 0.30
C SER A 113 -2.36 -8.01 -0.73
N PRO A 114 -2.08 -7.29 -1.83
CA PRO A 114 -3.02 -7.12 -2.93
C PRO A 114 -3.54 -8.44 -3.55
N THR A 115 -2.82 -9.54 -3.36
CA THR A 115 -3.18 -10.88 -3.88
C THR A 115 -3.86 -11.78 -2.85
N ASP A 116 -4.18 -11.26 -1.65
CA ASP A 116 -4.90 -12.02 -0.61
C ASP A 116 -6.41 -12.08 -0.84
N GLY A 117 -6.90 -11.29 -1.80
CA GLY A 117 -8.28 -11.31 -2.26
C GLY A 117 -8.37 -11.67 -3.74
N THR A 118 -9.30 -11.06 -4.45
CA THR A 118 -9.47 -11.29 -5.89
C THR A 118 -9.05 -10.07 -6.69
N VAL A 119 -8.54 -10.34 -7.89
CA VAL A 119 -8.16 -9.32 -8.86
C VAL A 119 -9.10 -9.40 -10.05
N HIS A 120 -9.69 -8.27 -10.41
CA HIS A 120 -10.60 -8.13 -11.53
C HIS A 120 -10.00 -7.18 -12.56
N VAL A 121 -10.16 -7.53 -13.84
CA VAL A 121 -9.72 -6.70 -14.96
C VAL A 121 -10.91 -6.44 -15.87
N HIS A 122 -11.10 -5.18 -16.26
CA HIS A 122 -12.09 -4.82 -17.25
C HIS A 122 -11.53 -5.08 -18.66
N ASP A 123 -12.14 -5.95 -19.46
CA ASP A 123 -11.65 -6.30 -20.80
C ASP A 123 -12.17 -5.39 -21.93
N GLY A 124 -13.11 -4.49 -21.60
CA GLY A 124 -13.78 -3.61 -22.55
C GLY A 124 -15.26 -3.95 -22.74
N HIS A 125 -15.65 -5.18 -22.41
CA HIS A 125 -17.03 -5.68 -22.44
C HIS A 125 -17.59 -5.91 -21.03
N GLY A 126 -16.72 -6.18 -20.05
CA GLY A 126 -17.10 -6.26 -18.64
C GLY A 126 -15.92 -6.54 -17.73
N TRP A 127 -16.23 -6.76 -16.45
CA TRP A 127 -15.26 -7.17 -15.46
C TRP A 127 -15.08 -8.69 -15.46
N ARG A 128 -13.82 -9.12 -15.47
CA ARG A 128 -13.45 -10.52 -15.36
C ARG A 128 -12.56 -10.73 -14.16
N GLN A 129 -12.96 -11.63 -13.28
CA GLN A 129 -12.11 -12.10 -12.19
C GLN A 129 -10.95 -12.94 -12.75
N LEU A 130 -9.74 -12.68 -12.28
CA LEU A 130 -8.57 -13.51 -12.56
C LEU A 130 -8.52 -14.70 -11.59
N ASN A 131 -7.96 -15.82 -12.05
CA ASN A 131 -7.52 -16.86 -11.12
C ASN A 131 -6.24 -16.39 -10.38
N GLN A 132 -5.84 -17.13 -9.35
CA GLN A 132 -4.69 -16.75 -8.51
C GLN A 132 -3.38 -16.63 -9.29
N VAL A 133 -3.11 -17.55 -10.22
CA VAL A 133 -1.86 -17.58 -10.99
C VAL A 133 -1.76 -16.35 -11.92
N ASP A 134 -2.87 -15.99 -12.56
CA ASP A 134 -2.95 -14.80 -13.40
C ASP A 134 -2.83 -13.53 -12.56
N ALA A 135 -3.44 -13.50 -11.37
CA ALA A 135 -3.35 -12.37 -10.44
C ALA A 135 -1.91 -12.13 -9.95
N GLU A 136 -1.19 -13.19 -9.57
CA GLU A 136 0.22 -13.13 -9.13
C GLU A 136 1.17 -12.81 -10.30
N THR A 137 0.80 -13.17 -11.52
CA THR A 137 1.54 -12.76 -12.71
C THR A 137 1.35 -11.26 -12.98
N LEU A 138 0.13 -10.75 -12.83
CA LEU A 138 -0.23 -9.35 -13.04
C LEU A 138 0.31 -8.44 -11.94
N ILE A 139 0.24 -8.85 -10.68
CA ILE A 139 0.60 -8.06 -9.51
C ILE A 139 1.76 -8.72 -8.78
N ARG A 140 2.90 -8.04 -8.78
CA ARG A 140 4.09 -8.48 -8.04
C ARG A 140 4.41 -7.50 -6.93
N VAL A 141 4.43 -8.00 -5.70
CA VAL A 141 4.91 -7.23 -4.54
C VAL A 141 6.41 -7.42 -4.43
N ILE A 142 7.16 -6.32 -4.50
CA ILE A 142 8.62 -6.32 -4.39
C ILE A 142 9.02 -5.71 -3.04
N PRO A 143 10.03 -6.25 -2.32
CA PRO A 143 10.53 -5.63 -1.11
C PRO A 143 10.95 -4.17 -1.36
N ALA A 144 10.51 -3.27 -0.47
CA ALA A 144 10.90 -1.86 -0.54
C ALA A 144 12.38 -1.64 -0.15
N ALA A 145 12.97 -2.59 0.58
CA ALA A 145 14.38 -2.60 0.94
C ALA A 145 14.87 -4.05 1.03
N VAL A 146 16.13 -4.27 0.63
CA VAL A 146 16.85 -5.53 0.82
C VAL A 146 18.15 -5.19 1.54
N ASP A 147 18.34 -5.74 2.74
CA ASP A 147 19.58 -5.55 3.51
C ASP A 147 20.54 -6.71 3.24
N THR A 148 21.61 -6.42 2.50
CA THR A 148 22.65 -7.40 2.15
C THR A 148 23.89 -7.27 3.04
N ARG A 149 23.85 -6.45 4.10
CA ARG A 149 24.98 -6.31 5.02
C ARG A 149 25.20 -7.64 5.76
N PRO A 150 26.45 -8.01 6.06
CA PRO A 150 26.73 -9.22 6.83
C PRO A 150 26.06 -9.13 8.21
N THR A 151 25.13 -10.04 8.50
CA THR A 151 24.55 -10.19 9.84
C THR A 151 25.56 -10.89 10.75
N GLY A 152 26.55 -10.14 11.23
CA GLY A 152 27.58 -10.69 12.11
C GLY A 152 28.84 -9.84 12.14
N VAL A 153 28.82 -8.75 12.89
CA VAL A 153 30.04 -8.36 13.61
C VAL A 153 30.06 -9.24 14.85
N SER A 154 30.70 -10.40 14.76
CA SER A 154 31.18 -11.09 15.96
C SER A 154 32.19 -10.14 16.60
N VAL A 155 31.75 -9.43 17.63
CA VAL A 155 32.68 -8.79 18.57
C VAL A 155 33.57 -9.93 19.07
N PRO A 156 34.90 -9.91 18.83
CA PRO A 156 35.75 -10.94 19.38
C PRO A 156 35.53 -10.94 20.89
N ALA A 157 35.21 -12.10 21.46
CA ALA A 157 35.17 -12.26 22.90
C ALA A 157 36.51 -11.75 23.44
N GLY A 158 36.48 -10.60 24.10
CA GLY A 158 37.66 -10.02 24.71
C GLY A 158 38.29 -11.10 25.58
N ARG A 159 39.56 -11.43 25.31
CA ARG A 159 40.33 -12.30 26.20
C ARG A 159 40.19 -11.74 27.62
N PRO A 160 39.98 -12.56 28.66
CA PRO A 160 40.03 -12.08 30.04
C PRO A 160 41.46 -11.63 30.32
N GLY A 161 41.71 -10.33 30.11
CA GLY A 161 42.95 -9.65 30.45
C GLY A 161 42.98 -9.40 31.94
N THR A 162 43.90 -10.08 32.61
CA THR A 162 44.25 -9.94 34.02
C THR A 162 44.82 -8.54 34.34
N GLY A 163 43.98 -7.63 34.86
CA GLY A 163 44.30 -6.43 35.70
C GLY A 163 45.39 -5.44 35.24
N PRO A 164 45.73 -4.38 36.03
CA PRO A 164 44.98 -3.72 37.10
C PRO A 164 44.83 -2.18 36.93
N SER A 165 44.00 -1.60 37.81
CA SER A 165 44.09 -0.24 38.40
C SER A 165 43.59 1.02 37.65
N ARG A 166 42.67 1.70 38.37
CA ARG A 166 42.50 3.15 38.59
C ARG A 166 42.90 4.12 37.47
N GLY A 167 41.89 4.78 36.91
CA GLY A 167 42.04 6.08 36.26
C GLY A 167 40.67 6.74 36.04
N ARG A 168 40.25 7.59 36.99
CA ARG A 168 39.14 8.53 36.76
C ARG A 168 39.51 9.40 35.54
N ARG A 169 38.81 9.24 34.42
CA ARG A 169 38.76 10.27 33.38
C ARG A 169 37.32 10.70 33.20
N ARG A 170 37.06 11.92 33.64
CA ARG A 170 35.87 12.71 33.34
C ARG A 170 35.71 12.78 31.83
N TRP A 171 34.55 12.37 31.34
CA TRP A 171 34.01 12.79 30.04
C TRP A 171 32.62 13.35 30.32
N GLY A 172 32.36 14.56 29.85
CA GLY A 172 31.02 15.05 29.59
C GLY A 172 31.07 15.80 28.25
N PRO A 173 29.94 16.30 27.73
CA PRO A 173 28.58 15.79 27.82
C PRO A 173 28.13 15.27 26.44
N TRP A 174 27.47 14.11 26.38
CA TRP A 174 26.66 13.78 25.20
C TRP A 174 25.27 14.37 25.43
N ALA A 175 25.02 15.47 24.72
CA ALA A 175 23.72 15.94 24.29
C ALA A 175 22.96 14.77 23.60
N THR A 176 21.63 14.62 23.59
CA THR A 176 20.52 15.55 23.77
C THR A 176 19.28 14.74 24.18
N ILE A 177 18.46 15.39 25.00
CA ILE A 177 17.16 14.99 25.55
C ILE A 177 16.08 14.91 24.46
N TRP A 178 15.16 13.94 24.59
CA TRP A 178 13.87 13.93 23.91
C TRP A 178 12.96 15.05 24.43
N ALA A 179 12.32 15.82 23.54
CA ALA A 179 10.98 16.37 23.80
C ALA A 179 10.28 16.87 22.51
N HIS A 180 9.11 16.29 22.26
CA HIS A 180 7.99 16.89 21.53
C HIS A 180 7.70 18.33 21.98
N VAL A 181 7.31 19.23 21.07
CA VAL A 181 6.22 20.21 21.30
C VAL A 181 5.47 20.49 19.98
N THR A 182 4.17 20.69 20.19
CA THR A 182 2.98 20.79 19.35
C THR A 182 2.77 22.05 18.50
N ARG A 183 1.85 21.90 17.53
CA ARG A 183 1.08 22.89 16.71
C ARG A 183 0.98 24.34 17.22
N ARG A 184 1.02 25.30 16.27
CA ARG A 184 -0.11 26.11 15.72
C ARG A 184 0.41 27.45 15.16
N ARG A 185 0.01 27.79 13.94
CA ARG A 185 -0.88 28.94 13.64
C ARG A 185 -1.68 28.61 12.40
#